data_AF-A0A8T4MQ13-F1
#
_entry.id   AF-A0A8T4MQ13-F1
#
_cell.length_a   1.000
_cell.length_b   1.000
_cell.length_c   1.000
_cell.angle_alpha   90.00
_cell.angle_beta   90.00
_cell.angle_gamma   90.00
#
_symmetry.space_group_name_H-M   'P 1'
#
loop_
_entity.id
_entity.type
_entity.pdbx_description
1 polymer ?
#
loop_
_entity_poly.entity_id
_entity_poly.type
_entity_poly.pdbx_seq_one_letter_code
_entity_poly.pdbx_strand_id
1 'polypeptide(L)' 'MVITSSELAKFLSVSWNTAEKYLLELAVENKVVKLKKEKVNLWMLK' A
#
# COMPACT_ATOMS: atom_id res chain seq x y z
N MET A 1 -4.50 10.43 4.94
CA MET A 1 -4.38 9.14 5.66
C MET A 1 -3.20 8.39 5.06
N VAL A 2 -2.29 7.88 5.89
CA VAL A 2 -1.12 7.08 5.45
C VAL A 2 -1.28 5.67 5.99
N ILE A 3 -1.06 4.66 5.16
CA ILE A 3 -1.15 3.24 5.53
C ILE A 3 0.08 2.48 5.04
N THR A 4 0.36 1.34 5.65
CA THR A 4 1.38 0.38 5.20
C THR A 4 0.73 -0.81 4.49
N SER A 5 1.50 -1.49 3.62
CA SER A 5 1.05 -2.74 2.99
C SER A 5 0.66 -3.79 4.06
N SER A 6 1.30 -3.77 5.24
CA SER A 6 1.02 -4.67 6.36
C SER A 6 -0.32 -4.39 7.05
N GLU A 7 -0.67 -3.12 7.24
CA GLU A 7 -1.97 -2.73 7.80
C GLU A 7 -3.11 -3.08 6.84
N LEU A 8 -2.91 -2.84 5.53
CA LEU A 8 -3.89 -3.20 4.52
C LEU A 8 -4.07 -4.72 4.43
N ALA A 9 -2.99 -5.48 4.49
CA ALA A 9 -3.03 -6.95 4.49
C ALA A 9 -3.86 -7.49 5.66
N LYS A 10 -3.68 -6.94 6.87
CA LYS A 10 -4.47 -7.32 8.04
C LYS A 10 -5.95 -6.94 7.89
N PHE A 11 -6.23 -5.73 7.39
CA PHE A 11 -7.59 -5.25 7.22
C PHE A 11 -8.39 -6.09 6.20
N LEU A 12 -7.76 -6.44 5.07
CA LEU A 12 -8.38 -7.24 4.02
C LEU A 12 -8.26 -8.76 4.24
N SER A 13 -7.57 -9.19 5.30
CA SER A 13 -7.25 -10.61 5.56
C SER A 13 -6.56 -11.32 4.38
N VAL A 14 -5.60 -10.62 3.74
CA VAL A 14 -4.81 -11.16 2.62
C VAL A 14 -3.32 -11.18 2.97
N SER A 15 -2.51 -11.85 2.14
CA SER A 15 -1.06 -11.81 2.30
C SER A 15 -0.49 -10.41 2.09
N TRP A 16 0.64 -10.11 2.74
CA TRP A 16 1.36 -8.85 2.53
C TRP A 16 1.70 -8.60 1.05
N ASN A 17 2.14 -9.63 0.33
CA ASN A 17 2.43 -9.56 -1.10
C ASN A 17 1.19 -9.23 -1.93
N THR A 18 0.03 -9.75 -1.55
CA THR A 18 -1.24 -9.46 -2.23
C THR A 18 -1.63 -8.00 -2.02
N ALA A 19 -1.59 -7.51 -0.78
CA ALA A 19 -1.88 -6.12 -0.46
C ALA A 19 -0.93 -5.14 -1.16
N GLU A 20 0.36 -5.49 -1.26
CA GLU A 20 1.33 -4.68 -1.98
C GLU A 20 1.04 -4.62 -3.49
N LYS A 21 0.62 -5.73 -4.11
CA LYS A 21 0.20 -5.72 -5.53
C LYS A 21 -1.01 -4.81 -5.77
N TYR A 22 -2.03 -4.86 -4.91
CA TYR A 22 -3.19 -3.97 -5.03
C TYR A 22 -2.82 -2.50 -4.93
N LEU A 23 -1.93 -2.15 -4.01
CA LEU A 23 -1.46 -0.77 -3.86
C LEU A 23 -0.61 -0.31 -5.05
N LEU A 24 0.16 -1.21 -5.67
CA LEU A 24 0.88 -0.93 -6.91
C LEU A 24 -0.07 -0.67 -8.08
N GLU A 25 -1.12 -1.48 -8.24
CA GLU A 25 -2.15 -1.26 -9.27
C GLU A 25 -2.85 0.09 -9.09
N LEU A 26 -3.25 0.43 -7.85
CA LEU A 26 -3.83 1.72 -7.53
C LEU A 26 -2.86 2.90 -7.77
N ALA A 27 -1.56 2.67 -7.61
CA ALA A 27 -0.55 3.70 -7.90
C ALA A 27 -0.41 3.94 -9.40
N VAL A 28 -0.49 2.89 -10.22
CA VAL A 28 -0.54 3.01 -11.70
C VAL A 28 -1.75 3.83 -12.13
N GLU A 29 -2.89 3.64 -11.46
CA GLU A 29 -4.12 4.43 -11.67
C GLU A 29 -4.10 5.84 -11.05
N ASN A 30 -2.98 6.28 -10.47
CA ASN A 30 -2.86 7.57 -9.77
C ASN A 30 -3.82 7.77 -8.58
N LYS A 31 -4.37 6.69 -8.01
CA LYS A 31 -5.28 6.76 -6.84
C LYS A 31 -4.52 6.86 -5.51
N VAL A 32 -3.32 6.29 -5.46
CA VAL A 32 -2.43 6.34 -4.29
C VAL A 32 -1.02 6.72 -4.72
N VAL A 33 -0.26 7.30 -3.78
CA VAL A 33 1.16 7.57 -3.94
C VAL A 33 1.96 6.75 -2.95
N LYS A 34 3.06 6.18 -3.43
CA LYS A 34 4.04 5.46 -2.61
C LYS A 34 5.03 6.45 -2.00
N LEU A 35 5.11 6.46 -0.68
CA LEU A 35 6.10 7.18 0.10
C LEU A 35 7.17 6.18 0.54
N LYS A 36 8.40 6.31 0.04
CA LYS A 36 9.53 5.49 0.52
C LYS A 36 10.02 6.03 1.86
N LYS A 37 9.96 5.22 2.91
CA LYS A 37 10.63 5.46 4.18
C LYS A 37 11.51 4.24 4.49
N GLU A 38 12.64 4.44 5.16
CA GLU A 38 13.65 3.40 5.37
C GLU A 38 13.02 2.05 5.77
N LYS A 39 13.21 1.05 4.90
CA LYS A 39 12.74 -0.35 5.04
C LYS A 39 11.22 -0.59 5.03
N VAL A 40 10.37 0.43 4.88
CA VAL A 40 8.90 0.27 4.87
C VAL A 40 8.25 1.07 3.75
N ASN A 41 7.36 0.42 3.00
CA ASN A 41 6.52 1.08 2.00
C ASN A 41 5.31 1.72 2.69
N LEU A 42 5.24 3.05 2.64
CA LEU A 42 4.09 3.82 3.08
C LEU A 42 3.27 4.23 1.86
N TRP A 43 1.97 4.33 2.03
CA TRP A 43 1.02 4.65 0.98
C TRP A 43 0.06 5.73 1.44
N MET A 44 -0.23 6.68 0.57
CA MET A 44 -1.12 7.79 0.85
C MET A 44 -2.12 7.92 -0.30
N LEU A 45 -3.38 8.20 0.03
CA LEU A 45 -4.38 8.58 -0.97
C LEU A 45 -3.97 9.91 -1.61
N LYS A 46 -4.14 10.00 -2.93
CA LYS A 46 -3.91 11.23 -3.68
C LYS A 46 -5.09 12.19 -3.53
#